data_AF-A0A7G3BZS2-F1
#
_entry.id   AF-A0A7G3BZS2-F1
#
_cell.length_a   1.000
_cell.length_b   1.000
_cell.length_c   1.000
_cell.angle_alpha   90.00
_cell.angle_beta   90.00
_cell.angle_gamma   90.00
#
_symmetry.space_group_name_H-M   'P 1'
#
loop_
_entity.id
_entity.type
_entity.pdbx_description
1 polymer ?
#
loop_
_entity_poly.entity_id
_entity_poly.type
_entity_poly.pdbx_seq_one_letter_code
_entity_poly.pdbx_strand_id
1 'polypeptide(L)' 'MVKRFKDFMTENRKPRPPSMSQVVPMQFGDDEASMRVMMHAANRVISRHLIELKKLAYK' A
#
# COMPACT_ATOMS: atom_id res chain seq x y z
N MET A 1 -21.78 26.85 -0.53
CA MET A 1 -21.79 26.05 -1.78
C MET A 1 -20.63 25.06 -1.72
N VAL A 2 -20.91 23.76 -1.64
CA VAL A 2 -19.87 22.70 -1.49
C VAL A 2 -19.33 22.35 -2.88
N LYS A 3 -18.02 22.50 -3.11
CA LYS A 3 -17.39 22.18 -4.40
C LYS A 3 -17.45 20.67 -4.65
N ARG A 4 -17.76 20.24 -5.89
CA ARG A 4 -17.79 18.83 -6.29
C ARG A 4 -16.40 18.38 -6.70
N PHE A 5 -16.13 17.08 -6.62
CA PHE A 5 -14.80 16.52 -6.93
C PHE A 5 -14.29 16.87 -8.35
N LYS A 6 -15.22 16.92 -9.32
CA LYS A 6 -14.93 17.33 -10.70
C LYS A 6 -14.48 18.80 -10.86
N ASP A 7 -14.75 19.64 -9.87
CA ASP A 7 -14.40 21.06 -9.87
C ASP A 7 -12.96 21.28 -9.38
N PHE A 8 -12.25 20.22 -8.96
CA PHE A 8 -10.84 20.27 -8.55
C PHE A 8 -9.94 19.89 -9.72
N MET A 9 -9.22 20.87 -10.27
CA MET A 9 -8.20 20.65 -11.29
C MET A 9 -6.98 19.93 -10.69
N THR A 10 -6.57 18.82 -11.29
CA THR A 10 -5.39 18.04 -10.86
C THR A 10 -4.08 18.81 -11.00
N GLU A 11 -4.02 19.75 -11.95
CA GLU A 11 -2.87 20.62 -12.20
C GLU A 11 -2.67 21.67 -11.10
N ASN A 12 -3.74 22.06 -10.41
CA ASN A 12 -3.71 22.99 -9.27
C ASN A 12 -3.47 22.27 -7.93
N ARG A 13 -3.05 21.00 -7.96
CA ARG A 13 -2.69 20.27 -6.74
C ARG A 13 -1.44 20.91 -6.15
N LYS A 14 -1.57 21.45 -4.94
CA LYS A 14 -0.41 21.85 -4.16
C LYS A 14 0.55 20.67 -4.05
N PRO A 15 1.86 20.85 -4.32
CA PRO A 15 2.82 19.78 -4.14
C PRO A 15 2.74 19.32 -2.70
N ARG A 16 2.65 17.99 -2.51
CA ARG A 16 2.66 17.42 -1.17
C ARG A 16 4.03 17.74 -0.56
N PRO A 17 4.10 18.27 0.68
CA PRO A 17 5.39 18.48 1.29
C PRO A 17 6.14 17.15 1.37
N PRO A 18 7.45 17.11 1.11
CA PRO A 18 8.23 15.87 1.10
C PRO A 18 8.19 15.11 2.44
N SER A 19 7.86 15.80 3.54
CA SER A 19 7.60 15.18 4.86
C SER A 19 6.32 14.34 4.92
N MET A 20 5.33 14.57 4.05
CA MET A 20 4.10 13.75 3.98
C MET A 20 4.28 12.46 3.18
N SER A 21 5.34 12.34 2.38
CA SER A 21 5.73 11.09 1.71
C SER A 21 6.73 10.28 2.53
N GLN A 22 7.15 10.79 3.69
CA GLN A 22 8.07 10.07 4.56
C GLN A 22 7.34 8.87 5.12
N VAL A 23 7.66 7.68 4.59
CA VAL A 23 7.22 6.41 5.15
C VAL A 23 7.90 6.28 6.50
N VAL A 24 7.17 6.64 7.57
CA VAL A 24 7.67 6.46 8.92
C VAL A 24 7.73 4.95 9.17
N PRO A 25 8.88 4.41 9.61
CA PRO A 25 8.96 3.00 9.96
C PRO A 25 7.98 2.75 11.10
N MET A 26 6.93 1.97 10.82
CA MET A 26 6.00 1.49 11.84
C MET A 26 6.60 0.22 12.44
N GLN A 27 6.77 0.20 13.76
CA GLN A 27 7.13 -1.02 14.47
C GLN A 27 5.89 -1.92 14.49
N PHE A 28 6.03 -3.15 14.01
CA PHE A 28 4.99 -4.17 14.16
C PHE A 28 5.10 -4.80 15.55
N GLY A 29 3.99 -4.84 16.28
CA GLY A 29 3.89 -5.55 17.55
C GLY A 29 3.39 -6.98 17.37
N ASP A 30 3.34 -7.72 18.48
CA ASP A 30 2.64 -9.01 18.55
C ASP A 30 1.16 -8.78 18.85
N ASP A 31 0.47 -8.13 17.92
CA ASP A 31 -0.94 -7.78 18.03
C ASP A 31 -1.71 -8.11 16.74
N GLU A 32 -3.02 -8.26 16.87
CA GLU A 32 -3.88 -8.69 15.77
C GLU A 32 -3.91 -7.68 14.60
N ALA A 33 -3.78 -6.38 14.88
CA ALA A 33 -3.77 -5.36 13.83
C ALA A 33 -2.46 -5.43 13.02
N SER A 34 -1.32 -5.57 13.69
CA SER A 34 -0.02 -5.81 13.08
C SER A 34 -0.04 -7.09 12.21
N MET A 35 -0.62 -8.18 12.74
CA MET A 35 -0.78 -9.43 11.99
C MET A 35 -1.62 -9.24 10.72
N ARG A 36 -2.74 -8.53 10.78
CA ARG A 36 -3.60 -8.28 9.61
C ARG A 36 -2.87 -7.53 8.50
N VAL A 37 -2.09 -6.50 8.86
CA VAL A 37 -1.30 -5.72 7.90
C VAL A 37 -0.23 -6.61 7.25
N MET A 38 0.50 -7.38 8.05
CA MET A 38 1.50 -8.34 7.59
C MET A 38 0.91 -9.38 6.64
N MET A 39 -0.20 -10.01 7.02
CA MET A 39 -0.87 -11.03 6.21
C MET A 39 -1.37 -10.46 4.88
N HIS A 40 -1.95 -9.26 4.88
CA HIS A 40 -2.35 -8.60 3.65
C HIS A 40 -1.16 -8.36 2.70
N ALA A 41 -0.04 -7.86 3.23
CA ALA A 41 1.16 -7.63 2.43
C ALA A 41 1.73 -8.95 1.87
N ALA A 42 1.86 -9.98 2.71
CA ALA A 42 2.34 -11.29 2.32
C ALA A 42 1.46 -11.92 1.23
N ASN A 43 0.14 -11.95 1.43
CA ASN A 43 -0.81 -12.46 0.45
C ASN A 43 -0.71 -11.71 -0.88
N ARG A 44 -0.57 -10.38 -0.83
CA ARG A 44 -0.43 -9.57 -2.05
C ARG A 44 0.83 -9.94 -2.84
N VAL A 45 1.96 -10.19 -2.16
CA VAL A 45 3.20 -10.61 -2.81
C VAL A 45 3.05 -12.02 -3.39
N ILE A 46 2.52 -12.96 -2.61
CA ILE A 46 2.31 -14.34 -3.06
C ILE A 46 1.40 -14.37 -4.30
N SER A 47 0.29 -13.63 -4.28
CA SER A 47 -0.62 -13.57 -5.44
C SER A 47 0.04 -12.99 -6.69
N ARG A 48 0.87 -11.96 -6.54
CA ARG A 48 1.59 -11.36 -7.68
C ARG A 48 2.59 -12.33 -8.32
N HIS A 49 3.25 -13.15 -7.51
CA HIS A 49 4.32 -14.06 -7.95
C HIS A 49 3.88 -15.53 -8.01
N LEU A 50 2.58 -15.81 -7.97
CA LEU A 50 2.04 -17.18 -7.83
C LEU A 50 2.55 -18.13 -8.92
N ILE A 51 2.66 -17.64 -10.16
CA ILE A 51 3.12 -18.44 -11.31
C ILE A 51 4.59 -18.84 -11.14
N GLU A 52 5.44 -17.89 -10.73
CA GLU A 52 6.87 -18.12 -10.50
C GLU A 52 7.08 -19.10 -9.35
N LEU A 53 6.34 -18.90 -8.25
CA LEU A 53 6.37 -19.79 -7.09
C LEU A 53 5.94 -21.22 -7.45
N LYS A 54 4.89 -21.38 -8.26
CA LYS A 54 4.46 -22.71 -8.75
C LYS A 54 5.51 -23.37 -9.65
N LYS A 55 6.12 -22.62 -10.57
CA LYS A 55 7.20 -23.13 -11.43
C LYS A 55 8.43 -23.58 -10.63
N LEU A 56 8.74 -22.89 -9.54
CA LEU A 56 9.83 -23.26 -8.63
C LEU A 56 9.49 -24.50 -7.79
N ALA A 57 8.25 -24.60 -7.31
CA ALA A 57 7.82 -25.69 -6.43
C ALA A 57 7.67 -27.04 -7.14
N TYR A 58 7.18 -27.03 -8.38
CA TYR A 58 6.92 -28.23 -9.18
C TYR A 58 7.94 -28.42 -10.31
N LYS A 59 9.18 -28.02 -10.04
CA LYS A 59 10.30 -28.13 -10.98
C LYS A 59 10.65 -29.59 -11.29
#